data_AF-A0A1A3QIF4-F1
#
_entry.id   AF-A0A1A3QIF4-F1
#
_cell.length_a   1.000
_cell.length_b   1.000
_cell.length_c   1.000
_cell.angle_alpha   90.00
_cell.angle_beta   90.00
_cell.angle_gamma   90.00
#
_symmetry.space_group_name_H-M   'P 1'
#
loop_
_entity.id
_entity.type
_entity.pdbx_description
1 polymer ?
#
loop_
_entity_poly.entity_id
_entity_poly.type
_entity_poly.pdbx_seq_one_letter_code
_entity_poly.pdbx_strand_id
1 'polypeptide(L)'
;MCQIGDHSYAVPPGVGRDKNGGPCPPGSDLGRDFRLDQGQAAYVTCTYSALGSGVGAWPALGFGQTRSLGTITCNSEPAGVTCTDAGTGHFFRVSRESYQLG
;
A
#
# COMPACT_ATOMS: atom_id res chain seq x y z
N MET A 1 -3.98 5.41 -0.11
CA MET A 1 -3.81 4.11 0.56
C MET A 1 -4.26 3.02 -0.39
N CYS A 2 -3.49 1.96 -0.53
CA CYS A 2 -3.83 0.77 -1.32
C CYS A 2 -3.91 -0.43 -0.39
N GLN A 3 -4.91 -1.29 -0.61
CA GLN A 3 -5.09 -2.52 0.16
C GLN A 3 -5.08 -3.70 -0.80
N ILE A 4 -4.38 -4.78 -0.43
CA ILE A 4 -4.40 -6.06 -1.14
C ILE A 4 -5.13 -7.09 -0.31
N GLY A 5 -6.05 -7.84 -0.92
CA GLY A 5 -6.91 -8.75 -0.15
C GLY A 5 -6.31 -10.12 0.15
N ASP A 6 -5.48 -10.62 -0.76
CA ASP A 6 -4.84 -11.94 -0.67
C ASP A 6 -3.35 -11.78 -0.94
N HIS A 7 -2.51 -12.21 -0.01
CA HIS A 7 -1.06 -12.21 -0.14
C HIS A 7 -0.41 -13.36 0.63
N SER A 8 0.79 -13.76 0.20
CA SER A 8 1.57 -14.83 0.82
C SER A 8 2.94 -14.40 1.34
N TYR A 9 3.37 -13.17 1.06
CA TYR A 9 4.60 -12.62 1.63
C TYR A 9 4.43 -12.22 3.09
N ALA A 10 5.55 -12.21 3.80
CA ALA A 10 5.65 -11.70 5.16
C ALA A 10 6.31 -10.32 5.17
N VAL A 11 5.80 -9.42 6.01
CA VAL A 11 6.45 -8.15 6.32
C VAL A 11 7.32 -8.35 7.56
N PRO A 12 8.64 -8.10 7.49
CA PRO A 12 9.51 -8.28 8.65
C PRO A 12 9.10 -7.39 9.84
N PRO A 13 9.29 -7.85 11.08
CA PRO A 13 9.05 -7.03 12.27
C PRO A 13 9.80 -5.69 12.19
N GLY A 14 9.13 -4.60 12.57
CA GLY A 14 9.70 -3.25 12.56
C GLY A 14 9.67 -2.51 11.21
N VAL A 15 9.26 -3.17 10.13
CA VAL A 15 9.05 -2.49 8.82
C VAL A 15 7.73 -1.72 8.81
N GLY A 16 6.67 -2.32 9.35
CA GLY A 16 5.35 -1.69 9.43
C GLY A 16 5.33 -0.48 10.36
N ARG A 17 4.69 0.61 9.93
CA ARG A 17 4.58 1.85 10.71
C ARG A 17 3.13 2.31 10.91
N ASP A 18 2.86 2.92 12.05
CA ASP A 18 1.60 3.63 12.28
C ASP A 18 1.55 4.96 11.52
N LYS A 19 0.39 5.63 11.58
CA LYS A 19 0.17 6.94 10.96
C LYS A 19 1.07 8.06 11.50
N ASN A 20 1.70 7.85 12.65
CA ASN A 20 2.63 8.78 13.29
C ASN A 20 4.10 8.39 13.05
N GLY A 21 4.37 7.33 12.28
CA GLY A 21 5.71 6.80 12.02
C GLY A 21 6.26 5.88 13.12
N GLY A 22 5.48 5.57 14.15
CA GLY A 22 5.82 4.64 15.22
C GLY A 22 5.66 3.17 14.83
N PRO A 23 6.14 2.23 15.67
CA PRO A 23 5.99 0.80 15.39
C PRO A 23 4.54 0.35 15.50
N CYS A 24 4.16 -0.63 14.67
CA CYS A 24 2.85 -1.27 14.81
C CYS A 24 2.71 -2.02 16.15
N PRO A 25 1.51 -2.04 16.76
CA PRO A 25 1.24 -2.83 17.95
C PRO A 25 1.59 -4.31 17.78
N PRO A 26 2.06 -5.02 18.83
CA PRO A 26 2.30 -6.45 18.76
C PRO A 26 1.07 -7.22 18.28
N GLY A 27 1.26 -8.17 17.35
CA GLY A 27 0.16 -8.97 16.79
C GLY A 27 -0.64 -8.27 15.69
N SER A 28 -0.23 -7.08 15.24
CA SER A 28 -0.84 -6.42 14.08
C SER A 28 -0.61 -7.25 12.82
N ASP A 29 -1.67 -7.37 12.00
CA ASP A 29 -1.55 -7.89 10.65
C ASP A 29 -0.84 -6.85 9.76
N LEU A 30 0.15 -7.29 8.98
CA LEU A 30 0.99 -6.45 8.13
C LEU A 30 1.04 -7.03 6.72
N GLY A 31 1.30 -6.14 5.76
CA GLY A 31 1.39 -6.54 4.35
C GLY A 31 0.08 -6.42 3.60
N ARG A 32 -1.01 -6.03 4.28
CA ARG A 32 -2.26 -5.73 3.60
C ARG A 32 -2.35 -4.29 3.10
N ASP A 33 -1.84 -3.37 3.91
CA ASP A 33 -2.08 -1.93 3.76
C ASP A 33 -0.78 -1.20 3.39
N PHE A 34 -0.76 -0.61 2.19
CA PHE A 34 0.37 0.15 1.66
C PHE A 34 0.01 1.63 1.51
N ARG A 35 0.97 2.48 1.86
CA ARG A 35 0.79 3.92 1.83
C ARG A 35 1.93 4.60 1.08
N LEU A 36 1.54 5.56 0.25
CA LEU A 36 2.39 6.53 -0.40
C LEU A 36 1.64 7.87 -0.27
N ASP A 37 2.28 8.82 0.39
CA ASP A 37 1.80 10.19 0.53
C ASP A 37 2.69 11.08 -0.34
N GLN A 38 2.12 12.12 -0.94
CA GLN A 38 2.84 12.95 -1.90
C GLN A 38 4.06 13.61 -1.22
N GLY A 39 5.23 13.45 -1.84
CA GLY A 39 6.50 13.95 -1.30
C GLY A 39 7.14 13.08 -0.21
N GLN A 40 6.59 11.90 0.10
CA GLN A 40 7.06 11.02 1.18
C GLN A 40 7.43 9.63 0.66
N ALA A 41 8.31 8.94 1.38
CA ALA A 41 8.66 7.55 1.08
C ALA A 41 7.45 6.62 1.28
N ALA A 42 7.34 5.59 0.44
CA ALA A 42 6.32 4.57 0.61
C ALA A 42 6.59 3.70 1.85
N TYR A 43 5.53 3.22 2.50
CA TYR A 43 5.64 2.34 3.65
C TYR A 43 4.47 1.36 3.77
N VAL A 44 4.74 0.23 4.43
CA VAL A 44 3.69 -0.66 4.93
C VAL A 44 3.13 -0.02 6.19
N THR A 45 1.82 0.16 6.25
CA THR A 45 1.16 0.62 7.47
C THR A 45 0.50 -0.54 8.19
N CYS A 46 0.28 -0.39 9.50
CA CYS A 46 -0.45 -1.39 10.27
C CYS A 46 -1.85 -1.55 9.70
N THR A 47 -2.36 -2.78 9.68
CA THR A 47 -3.73 -3.01 9.21
C THR A 47 -4.70 -2.56 10.29
N TYR A 48 -5.44 -1.47 10.04
CA TYR A 48 -6.35 -0.87 11.02
C TYR A 48 -7.83 -1.20 10.81
N SER A 49 -8.19 -1.76 9.66
CA SER A 49 -9.59 -2.02 9.28
C SER A 49 -9.72 -3.33 8.51
N ALA A 50 -10.92 -3.88 8.40
CA ALA A 50 -11.20 -4.93 7.41
C ALA A 50 -11.27 -4.32 6.00
N LEU A 51 -10.93 -5.09 4.96
CA LEU A 51 -10.97 -4.62 3.56
C LEU A 51 -12.36 -4.03 3.28
N GLY A 52 -12.41 -2.81 2.76
CA GLY A 52 -13.67 -2.14 2.42
C GLY A 52 -14.52 -1.67 3.61
N SER A 53 -14.05 -1.79 4.86
CA SER A 53 -14.79 -1.36 6.07
C SER A 53 -14.56 0.10 6.47
N GLY A 54 -13.97 0.92 5.59
CA GLY A 54 -13.79 2.35 5.80
C GLY A 54 -14.97 3.18 5.30
N VAL A 55 -15.20 4.35 5.91
CA VAL A 55 -16.01 5.43 5.30
C VAL A 55 -15.41 5.76 3.93
N GLY A 56 -16.16 5.47 2.87
CA GLY A 56 -15.65 5.50 1.50
C GLY A 56 -14.86 4.23 1.17
N ALA A 57 -15.54 3.08 1.05
CA ALA A 57 -14.99 1.91 0.39
C ALA A 57 -14.40 2.36 -0.96
N TRP A 58 -13.08 2.50 -1.01
CA TRP A 58 -12.42 2.98 -2.21
C TRP A 58 -12.65 1.92 -3.28
N PRO A 59 -13.23 2.26 -4.44
CA PRO A 59 -13.50 1.27 -5.46
C PRO A 59 -12.20 0.58 -5.83
N ALA A 60 -12.26 -0.76 -5.89
CA ALA A 60 -11.12 -1.57 -6.28
C ALA A 60 -10.56 -1.06 -7.62
N LEU A 61 -9.24 -0.96 -7.71
CA LEU A 61 -8.59 -0.63 -8.97
C LEU A 61 -8.49 -1.91 -9.80
N GLY A 62 -9.43 -2.08 -10.72
CA GLY A 62 -9.48 -3.25 -11.60
C GLY A 62 -8.21 -3.36 -12.45
N PHE A 63 -7.90 -4.57 -12.91
CA PHE A 63 -6.74 -4.78 -13.78
C PHE A 63 -6.83 -3.95 -15.06
N GLY A 64 -5.69 -3.41 -15.50
CA GLY A 64 -5.58 -2.48 -16.62
C GLY A 64 -6.02 -1.05 -16.29
N GLN A 65 -6.49 -0.78 -15.07
CA GLN A 65 -6.89 0.57 -14.67
C GLN A 65 -5.75 1.34 -14.02
N THR A 66 -5.78 2.65 -14.26
CA THR A 66 -4.89 3.63 -13.64
C THR A 66 -5.72 4.63 -12.83
N ARG A 67 -5.22 5.03 -11.66
CA ARG A 67 -5.74 6.15 -10.87
C ARG A 67 -4.61 7.07 -10.46
N SER A 68 -4.87 8.38 -10.53
CA SER A 68 -3.92 9.40 -10.10
C SER A 68 -4.52 10.33 -9.05
N LEU A 69 -3.68 10.80 -8.13
CA LEU A 69 -4.01 11.82 -7.14
C LEU A 69 -2.77 12.70 -6.93
N GLY A 70 -2.84 13.97 -7.35
CA GLY A 70 -1.65 14.84 -7.36
C GLY A 70 -0.56 14.27 -8.27
N THR A 71 0.66 14.14 -7.76
CA THR A 71 1.81 13.54 -8.47
C THR A 71 1.87 12.01 -8.35
N ILE A 72 0.97 11.40 -7.59
CA ILE A 72 0.93 9.95 -7.40
C ILE A 72 0.07 9.32 -8.50
N THR A 73 0.61 8.31 -9.16
CA THR A 73 -0.11 7.46 -10.12
C THR A 73 0.01 6.00 -9.72
N CYS A 74 -1.13 5.32 -9.64
CA CYS A 74 -1.27 3.91 -9.36
C CYS A 74 -1.79 3.16 -10.59
N ASN A 75 -1.04 2.15 -11.03
CA ASN A 75 -1.40 1.26 -12.13
C ASN A 75 -1.66 -0.14 -11.57
N SER A 76 -2.81 -0.73 -11.92
CA SER A 76 -3.16 -2.10 -11.58
C SER A 76 -2.99 -3.00 -12.79
N GLU A 77 -2.14 -4.02 -12.65
CA GLU A 77 -1.88 -5.04 -13.65
C GLU A 77 -2.17 -6.42 -13.06
N PRO A 78 -2.41 -7.45 -13.88
CA PRO A 78 -2.56 -8.82 -13.37
C PRO A 78 -1.37 -9.30 -12.53
N ALA A 79 -0.17 -8.77 -12.81
CA ALA A 79 1.05 -9.07 -12.06
C ALA A 79 1.16 -8.31 -10.73
N GLY A 80 0.32 -7.30 -10.48
CA GLY A 80 0.33 -6.49 -9.27
C GLY A 80 -0.02 -5.03 -9.49
N VAL A 81 -0.02 -4.26 -8.40
CA VAL A 81 -0.25 -2.82 -8.40
C VAL A 81 1.06 -2.09 -8.17
N THR A 82 1.32 -1.05 -8.95
CA THR A 82 2.45 -0.13 -8.75
C THR A 82 1.92 1.27 -8.53
N CYS A 83 2.32 1.93 -7.45
CA CYS A 83 2.05 3.34 -7.23
C CYS A 83 3.36 4.11 -7.14
N THR A 84 3.49 5.19 -7.90
CA THR A 84 4.69 6.02 -7.97
C THR A 84 4.32 7.48 -7.79
N ASP A 85 5.10 8.21 -6.99
CA ASP A 85 5.08 9.67 -6.91
C ASP A 85 6.09 10.24 -7.90
N ALA A 86 5.62 10.82 -9.00
CA ALA A 86 6.49 11.41 -10.02
C ALA A 86 7.31 12.61 -9.51
N GLY A 87 6.92 13.23 -8.40
CA GLY A 87 7.63 14.36 -7.81
C GLY A 87 8.92 13.96 -7.08
N THR A 88 8.97 12.73 -6.54
CA THR A 88 10.10 12.24 -5.73
C THR A 88 10.75 10.98 -6.28
N GLY A 89 10.04 10.23 -7.13
CA GLY A 89 10.44 8.90 -7.58
C GLY A 89 10.08 7.79 -6.59
N HIS A 90 9.54 8.12 -5.41
CA HIS A 90 9.13 7.12 -4.44
C HIS A 90 7.99 6.26 -4.96
N PHE A 91 7.99 4.99 -4.60
CA PHE A 91 7.00 4.04 -5.08
C PHE A 91 6.79 2.87 -4.12
N PHE A 92 5.66 2.20 -4.31
CA PHE A 92 5.53 0.81 -3.91
C PHE A 92 5.05 -0.03 -5.09
N ARG A 93 5.46 -1.29 -5.09
CA ARG A 93 4.92 -2.33 -5.95
C ARG A 93 4.45 -3.49 -5.09
N VAL A 94 3.27 -3.99 -5.36
CA VAL A 94 2.66 -5.07 -4.59
C VAL A 94 1.99 -6.07 -5.51
N SER A 95 2.26 -7.34 -5.29
CA SER A 95 1.66 -8.51 -5.97
C SER A 95 1.17 -9.47 -4.89
N ARG A 96 0.62 -10.63 -5.22
CA ARG A 96 0.22 -11.62 -4.22
C ARG A 96 1.44 -12.20 -3.49
N GLU A 97 2.55 -12.39 -4.21
CA GLU A 97 3.73 -13.12 -3.73
C GLU A 97 4.84 -12.21 -3.20
N SER A 98 4.83 -10.92 -3.53
CA SER A 98 5.90 -10.00 -3.15
C SER A 98 5.46 -8.54 -3.07
N TYR A 99 6.23 -7.75 -2.34
CA TYR A 99 6.14 -6.29 -2.34
C TYR A 99 7.53 -5.65 -2.40
N GLN A 100 7.58 -4.40 -2.85
CA GLN A 100 8.78 -3.57 -2.89
C GLN A 100 8.42 -2.12 -2.53
N LEU A 101 9.31 -1.46 -1.81
CA LEU A 101 9.25 -0.03 -1.48
C LEU A 101 10.51 0.66 -2.03
N GLY A 102 10.38 1.87 -2.54
CA GLY A 102 11.47 2.72 -3.02
C GLY A 102 11.15 4.21 -2.95
#